data_AF-A0A428QKE6-F1
#
_entry.id   AF-A0A428QKE6-F1
#
_cell.length_a   1.000
_cell.length_b   1.000
_cell.length_c   1.000
_cell.angle_alpha   90.00
_cell.angle_beta   90.00
_cell.angle_gamma   90.00
#
_symmetry.space_group_name_H-M   'P 1'
#
loop_
_entity.id
_entity.type
_entity.pdbx_description
1 polymer ?
#
loop_
_entity_poly.entity_id
_entity_poly.type
_entity_poly.pdbx_seq_one_letter_code
_entity_poly.pdbx_strand_id
1 'polypeptide(L)'
;MPDTTGHTKLLFAAAEVSMLQGLCESMALDRLKPRRRKQDVLKGLQGCKIFHFAGHAETDRDPAQNGLILEDGTLTVAALLEKHLREYSPILAYLSACGTGQTG
;
A
#
# COMPACT_ATOMS: atom_id res chain seq x y z
N MET A 1 3.17 -4.23 6.39
CA MET A 1 3.54 -5.66 6.43
C MET A 1 4.91 -5.76 7.06
N PRO A 2 4.99 -5.85 8.40
CA PRO A 2 6.27 -5.85 9.11
C PRO A 2 7.08 -7.12 8.83
N ASP A 3 6.38 -8.24 8.61
CA ASP A 3 6.96 -9.52 8.26
C ASP A 3 6.39 -9.95 6.90
N THR A 4 7.29 -10.16 5.94
CA THR A 4 7.01 -10.71 4.60
C THR A 4 8.01 -11.84 4.37
N THR A 5 7.53 -13.03 4.03
CA THR A 5 8.39 -14.20 3.83
C THR A 5 9.47 -13.91 2.78
N GLY A 6 10.71 -14.31 3.06
CA GLY A 6 11.85 -14.07 2.16
C GLY A 6 12.40 -12.64 2.18
N HIS A 7 11.87 -11.74 3.02
CA HIS A 7 12.33 -10.37 3.14
C HIS A 7 12.76 -10.02 4.56
N THR A 8 13.59 -9.00 4.69
CA THR A 8 14.00 -8.46 6.00
C THR A 8 12.81 -7.84 6.73
N LYS A 9 12.85 -7.91 8.06
CA LYS A 9 11.78 -7.36 8.90
C LYS A 9 11.77 -5.82 8.83
N LEU A 10 10.59 -5.24 8.61
CA LEU A 10 10.39 -3.80 8.65
C LEU A 10 9.98 -3.37 10.06
N LEU A 11 10.97 -3.05 10.89
CA LEU A 11 10.79 -2.78 12.32
C LEU A 11 9.80 -1.64 12.61
N PHE A 12 9.72 -0.65 11.73
CA PHE A 12 8.88 0.55 11.94
C PHE A 12 7.54 0.50 11.22
N ALA A 13 7.29 -0.45 10.31
CA ALA A 13 6.06 -0.49 9.52
C ALA A 13 4.80 -0.67 10.41
N ALA A 14 4.92 -1.37 11.53
CA ALA A 14 3.81 -1.51 12.49
C ALA A 14 3.57 -0.21 13.29
N ALA A 15 4.65 0.47 13.67
CA ALA A 15 4.59 1.73 14.40
C ALA A 15 4.02 2.86 13.53
N GLU A 16 4.42 2.93 12.27
CA GLU A 16 3.92 3.85 11.26
C GLU A 16 2.39 3.72 11.08
N VAL A 17 1.90 2.50 10.87
CA VAL A 17 0.45 2.26 10.73
C VAL A 17 -0.30 2.63 12.01
N SER A 18 0.30 2.36 13.19
CA SER A 18 -0.34 2.69 14.48
C SER A 18 -0.43 4.22 14.69
N MET A 19 0.59 4.98 14.29
CA MET A 19 0.57 6.44 14.33
C MET A 19 -0.54 7.00 13.43
N LEU A 20 -0.65 6.50 12.19
CA LEU A 20 -1.69 6.95 11.26
C LEU A 20 -3.09 6.59 11.73
N GLN A 21 -3.26 5.46 12.43
CA GLN A 21 -4.54 5.12 13.05
C GLN A 21 -4.98 6.20 14.04
N GLY A 22 -4.09 6.62 14.95
CA GLY A 22 -4.37 7.70 15.91
C GLY A 22 -4.66 9.04 15.23
N LEU A 23 -3.92 9.37 14.16
CA LEU A 23 -4.16 10.60 13.39
C LEU A 23 -5.55 10.59 12.73
N CYS A 24 -5.91 9.52 12.01
CA CYS A 24 -7.22 9.40 11.39
C CYS A 24 -8.37 9.45 12.42
N GLU A 25 -8.17 8.87 13.61
CA GLU A 25 -9.09 8.96 14.74
C GLU A 25 -9.31 10.43 15.16
N SER A 26 -8.23 11.19 15.33
CA SER A 26 -8.28 12.60 15.73
C SER A 26 -8.96 13.51 14.68
N MET A 27 -8.94 13.08 13.41
CA MET A 27 -9.54 13.80 12.28
C MET A 27 -10.95 13.30 11.93
N ALA A 28 -11.53 12.37 12.70
CA ALA A 28 -12.81 11.73 12.40
C ALA A 28 -12.88 11.11 11.00
N LEU A 29 -11.79 10.49 10.54
CA LEU A 29 -11.73 9.78 9.27
C LEU A 29 -12.08 8.30 9.46
N ASP A 30 -12.95 7.78 8.60
CA ASP A 30 -13.23 6.35 8.51
C ASP A 30 -11.98 5.58 8.04
N ARG A 31 -11.74 4.42 8.64
CA ARG A 31 -10.55 3.60 8.38
C ARG A 31 -10.94 2.21 7.97
N LEU A 32 -10.27 1.71 6.95
CA LEU A 32 -10.36 0.33 6.50
C LEU A 32 -8.99 -0.31 6.51
N LYS A 33 -8.86 -1.45 7.20
CA LYS A 33 -7.65 -2.28 7.18
C LYS A 33 -7.99 -3.61 6.51
N PRO A 34 -7.82 -3.74 5.17
CA PRO A 34 -8.10 -4.98 4.47
C PRO A 34 -7.09 -6.06 4.84
N ARG A 35 -7.42 -7.31 4.51
CA ARG A 35 -6.42 -8.39 4.52
C ARG A 35 -5.33 -8.08 3.49
N ARG A 36 -4.12 -8.59 3.75
CA ARG A 36 -2.92 -8.34 2.94
C ARG A 36 -2.89 -9.24 1.70
N ARG A 37 -4.00 -9.27 0.97
CA ARG A 37 -4.27 -10.14 -0.18
C ARG A 37 -4.78 -9.29 -1.33
N LYS A 38 -4.37 -9.59 -2.57
CA LYS A 38 -4.64 -8.74 -3.73
C LYS A 38 -6.11 -8.32 -3.86
N GLN A 39 -7.04 -9.27 -3.81
CA GLN A 39 -8.48 -8.95 -3.94
C GLN A 39 -9.02 -8.12 -2.78
N ASP A 40 -8.57 -8.38 -1.55
CA ASP A 40 -9.06 -7.66 -0.37
C ASP A 40 -8.56 -6.20 -0.38
N VAL A 41 -7.31 -5.98 -0.81
CA VAL A 41 -6.76 -4.64 -1.01
C VAL A 41 -7.53 -3.91 -2.11
N LEU A 42 -7.74 -4.54 -3.27
CA LEU A 42 -8.48 -3.94 -4.39
C LEU A 42 -9.93 -3.60 -4.03
N LYS A 43 -10.63 -4.46 -3.30
CA LYS A 43 -11.97 -4.17 -2.78
C LYS A 43 -11.95 -3.02 -1.79
N GLY A 44 -10.95 -2.98 -0.90
CA GLY A 44 -10.83 -1.90 0.07
C GLY A 44 -10.50 -0.55 -0.54
N LEU A 45 -9.82 -0.52 -1.69
CA LEU A 45 -9.58 0.71 -2.44
C LEU A 45 -10.86 1.34 -2.99
N GLN A 46 -11.92 0.56 -3.22
CA GLN A 46 -13.20 1.07 -3.71
C GLN A 46 -13.85 1.96 -2.63
N GLY A 47 -13.99 3.25 -2.93
CA GLY A 47 -14.58 4.23 -2.01
C GLY A 47 -13.59 4.84 -0.99
N CYS A 48 -12.32 4.41 -0.96
CA CYS A 48 -11.30 5.05 -0.13
C CYS A 48 -10.68 6.27 -0.82
N LYS A 49 -10.54 7.37 -0.09
CA LYS A 49 -9.91 8.62 -0.58
C LYS A 49 -8.40 8.65 -0.38
N ILE A 50 -7.91 7.94 0.64
CA ILE A 50 -6.50 7.91 1.02
C ILE A 50 -6.11 6.44 1.13
N PHE A 51 -5.02 6.09 0.46
CA PHE A 51 -4.43 4.76 0.55
C PHE A 51 -3.01 4.87 1.09
N HIS A 52 -2.77 4.16 2.20
CA HIS A 52 -1.47 4.07 2.83
C HIS A 52 -0.98 2.63 2.82
N PHE A 53 0.24 2.42 2.34
CA PHE A 53 0.91 1.13 2.39
C PHE A 53 2.30 1.28 3.02
N ALA A 54 2.51 0.55 4.12
CA ALA A 54 3.81 0.36 4.75
C ALA A 54 4.23 -1.10 4.58
N GLY A 55 5.22 -1.38 3.74
CA GLY A 55 5.62 -2.74 3.42
C GLY A 55 6.69 -2.81 2.33
N HIS A 56 7.06 -4.04 1.95
CA HIS A 56 7.98 -4.24 0.83
C HIS A 56 7.30 -3.97 -0.51
N ALA A 57 8.08 -3.45 -1.45
CA ALA A 57 7.71 -3.31 -2.84
C ALA A 57 8.72 -4.03 -3.72
N GLU A 58 8.26 -4.40 -4.90
CA GLU A 58 9.05 -4.95 -5.98
C GLU A 58 9.24 -3.86 -7.04
N THR A 59 10.47 -3.77 -7.55
CA THR A 59 10.86 -2.83 -8.61
C THR A 59 11.28 -3.61 -9.84
N ASP A 60 10.77 -3.22 -10.99
CA ASP A 60 11.04 -3.78 -12.31
C ASP A 60 11.55 -2.68 -13.26
N ARG A 61 12.06 -3.08 -14.42
CA ARG A 61 12.45 -2.14 -15.49
C ARG A 61 11.22 -1.51 -16.15
N ASP A 62 10.12 -2.24 -16.24
CA ASP A 62 8.83 -1.69 -16.62
C ASP A 62 8.15 -1.10 -15.37
N PRO A 63 7.96 0.24 -15.28
CA PRO A 63 7.32 0.86 -14.14
C PRO A 63 5.90 0.34 -13.85
N ALA A 64 5.22 -0.21 -14.86
CA ALA A 64 3.90 -0.83 -14.69
C ALA A 64 3.95 -2.15 -13.91
N GLN A 65 5.10 -2.83 -13.89
CA GLN A 65 5.33 -4.07 -13.15
C GLN A 65 5.88 -3.85 -11.73
N ASN A 66 6.30 -2.62 -11.39
CA ASN A 66 6.52 -2.26 -9.98
C ASN A 66 5.28 -2.59 -9.17
N GLY A 67 5.43 -3.01 -7.91
CA GLY A 67 4.26 -3.42 -7.15
C GLY A 67 4.48 -3.62 -5.66
N LEU A 68 3.36 -3.77 -4.95
CA LEU A 68 3.33 -3.98 -3.51
C LEU A 68 3.39 -5.48 -3.23
N ILE A 69 4.29 -5.92 -2.36
CA ILE A 69 4.40 -7.34 -2.01
C ILE A 69 3.37 -7.67 -0.94
N LEU A 70 2.42 -8.54 -1.31
CA LEU A 70 1.33 -9.03 -0.44
C LEU A 70 1.54 -10.51 -0.09
N GLU A 71 0.66 -11.07 0.74
CA GLU A 71 0.74 -12.49 1.15
C GLU A 71 0.55 -13.47 -0.02
N ASP A 72 -0.19 -13.08 -1.06
CA ASP A 72 -0.44 -13.85 -2.28
C ASP A 72 0.29 -13.30 -3.52
N GLY A 73 1.43 -12.63 -3.29
CA GLY A 73 2.33 -12.14 -4.32
C GLY A 73 2.20 -10.65 -4.60
N THR A 74 2.80 -10.20 -5.71
CA THR A 74 2.91 -8.77 -6.03
C THR A 74 1.63 -8.18 -6.63
N LEU A 75 1.13 -7.08 -6.04
CA LEU A 75 0.08 -6.24 -6.62
C LEU A 75 0.75 -5.12 -7.44
N THR A 76 0.78 -5.26 -8.76
CA THR A 76 1.49 -4.33 -9.65
C THR A 76 0.74 -3.02 -9.87
N VAL A 77 1.46 -1.97 -10.28
CA VAL A 77 0.89 -0.69 -10.71
C VAL A 77 -0.10 -0.89 -11.85
N ALA A 78 0.21 -1.74 -12.83
CA ALA A 78 -0.71 -2.10 -13.91
C ALA A 78 -2.04 -2.65 -13.35
N ALA A 79 -1.97 -3.64 -12.45
CA ALA A 79 -3.16 -4.25 -11.85
C ALA A 79 -3.97 -3.26 -10.99
N LEU A 80 -3.29 -2.32 -10.32
CA LEU A 80 -3.92 -1.22 -9.60
C LEU A 80 -4.68 -0.28 -10.55
N LEU A 81 -4.07 0.11 -11.67
CA LEU A 81 -4.66 1.03 -12.65
C LEU A 81 -5.80 0.40 -13.45
N GLU A 82 -5.70 -0.88 -13.82
CA GLU A 82 -6.77 -1.63 -14.51
C GLU A 82 -8.06 -1.72 -13.71
N LYS A 83 -7.98 -1.67 -12.37
CA LYS A 83 -9.16 -1.78 -11.48
C LYS A 83 -9.86 -0.44 -11.24
N HIS A 84 -9.76 0.49 -12.20
CA HIS A 84 -10.48 1.76 -12.22
C HIS A 84 -10.19 2.65 -11.01
N LEU A 85 -8.94 2.70 -10.53
CA LEU A 85 -8.51 3.76 -9.60
C LEU A 85 -8.85 5.17 -10.12
N ARG A 86 -8.96 5.35 -11.45
CA ARG A 86 -9.40 6.60 -12.08
C ARG A 86 -10.86 6.98 -11.80
N GLU A 87 -11.74 6.03 -11.56
CA GLU A 87 -13.15 6.30 -11.23
C GLU A 87 -13.32 6.65 -9.75
N TYR A 88 -12.47 6.09 -8.87
CA TYR A 88 -12.59 6.23 -7.42
C TYR A 88 -11.58 7.21 -6.80
N SER A 89 -10.61 7.68 -7.57
CA SER A 89 -9.65 8.75 -7.28
C SER A 89 -9.24 8.84 -5.80
N PRO A 90 -8.47 7.89 -5.26
CA PRO A 90 -7.77 8.14 -4.00
C PRO A 90 -6.74 9.25 -4.26
N ILE A 91 -7.09 10.48 -3.85
CA ILE A 91 -6.32 11.71 -4.15
C ILE A 91 -4.97 11.75 -3.41
N LEU A 92 -4.66 10.77 -2.54
CA LEU A 92 -3.35 10.67 -1.94
C LEU A 92 -2.95 9.22 -1.67
N ALA A 93 -2.07 8.67 -2.51
CA ALA A 93 -1.36 7.43 -2.24
C ALA A 93 -0.02 7.76 -1.57
N TYR A 94 0.14 7.44 -0.29
CA TYR A 94 1.41 7.57 0.41
C TYR A 94 2.08 6.20 0.53
N LEU A 95 3.19 6.03 -0.20
CA LEU A 95 3.92 4.78 -0.33
C LEU A 95 5.25 4.86 0.43
N SER A 96 5.30 4.20 1.59
CA SER A 96 6.53 3.96 2.33
C SER A 96 7.08 2.58 1.95
N ALA A 97 7.81 2.52 0.83
CA ALA A 97 8.39 1.29 0.32
C ALA A 97 9.87 1.46 -0.06
N CYS A 98 10.63 0.37 0.06
CA CYS A 98 12.05 0.33 -0.25
C CYS A 98 12.28 0.73 -1.72
N GLY A 99 12.78 1.96 -1.94
CA GLY A 99 13.09 2.49 -3.28
C GLY A 99 12.49 3.87 -3.58
N THR A 100 11.49 4.34 -2.82
CA THR A 100 10.85 5.65 -3.07
C THR A 100 11.71 6.87 -2.69
N GLY A 101 12.92 6.64 -2.15
CA GLY A 101 13.88 7.68 -1.74
C GLY A 101 15.28 7.58 -2.36
N GLN A 102 15.50 6.72 -3.37
CA GLN A 102 16.77 6.74 -4.10
C GLN A 102 16.76 7.89 -5.11
N THR A 103 17.29 9.05 -4.70
CA THR A 103 17.83 10.02 -5.66
C THR A 103 19.15 9.45 -6.17
N GLY A 104 19.18 9.05 -7.44
CA GLY A 104 20.44 8.91 -8.18
C GLY A 104 21.12 10.25 -8.35
#